data_AF-A0A517YK68-F1
#
_entry.id   AF-A0A517YK68-F1
#
_cell.length_a   1.000
_cell.length_b   1.000
_cell.length_c   1.000
_cell.angle_alpha   90.00
_cell.angle_beta   90.00
_cell.angle_gamma   90.00
#
_symmetry.space_group_name_H-M   'P 1'
#
loop_
_entity.id
_entity.type
_entity.pdbx_description
1 polymer ?
#
loop_
_entity_poly.entity_id
_entity_poly.type
_entity_poly.pdbx_seq_one_letter_code
_entity_poly.pdbx_strand_id
1 'polypeptide(L)'
;MKQVTQQNPTVGHLGDHGASPLAKAEALCRAVAGRDFSETPLYIVAQSALPASYYSGDYHGAFTVEALDIYLRDHIPNYRGRGPCMVINDLSLAEMYEPEDQEYLTQQFALHELGHILNRPALFEDRTGVDPDKLLFESLVVADCTKRPPREDIPLYHGHEVDFIRIALHLCYRAQQVGFDAYHVAICAGYRYGLSHASLYLDALGDEPARCADMLFSDIRATEPPQSFSSLWCDDYIAYHQNPRNPGVSHERDNAL
;
A
#
# COMPACT_ATOMS: atom_id res chain seq x y z
N MET A 1 13.08 -39.69 -1.02
CA MET A 1 12.38 -38.95 -2.10
C MET A 1 11.09 -38.41 -1.51
N LYS A 2 11.03 -37.10 -1.20
CA LYS A 2 9.84 -36.44 -0.66
C LYS A 2 8.95 -36.02 -1.82
N GLN A 3 7.71 -36.49 -1.83
CA GLN A 3 6.68 -36.09 -2.80
C GLN A 3 6.41 -34.60 -2.65
N VAL A 4 6.68 -33.84 -3.70
CA VAL A 4 6.20 -32.46 -3.87
C VAL A 4 4.70 -32.57 -4.16
N THR A 5 3.87 -32.18 -3.21
CA THR A 5 2.43 -32.00 -3.42
C THR A 5 2.24 -30.81 -4.36
N GLN A 6 1.85 -31.11 -5.60
CA GLN A 6 1.37 -30.10 -6.54
C GLN A 6 0.15 -29.40 -5.93
N GLN A 7 0.25 -28.09 -5.72
CA GLN A 7 -0.89 -27.25 -5.42
C GLN A 7 -1.79 -27.21 -6.67
N ASN A 8 -3.07 -27.55 -6.49
CA ASN A 8 -4.05 -27.49 -7.56
C ASN A 8 -4.30 -26.02 -7.94
N PRO A 9 -4.34 -25.68 -9.24
CA PRO A 9 -4.82 -24.37 -9.67
C PRO A 9 -6.29 -24.26 -9.29
N THR A 10 -6.61 -23.23 -8.51
CA THR A 10 -7.98 -22.86 -8.13
C THR A 10 -8.74 -22.53 -9.41
N VAL A 11 -9.67 -23.42 -9.80
CA VAL A 11 -10.54 -23.23 -10.97
C VAL A 11 -11.51 -22.11 -10.66
N GLY A 12 -11.35 -20.96 -11.32
CA GLY A 12 -12.25 -19.81 -11.21
C GLY A 12 -13.66 -20.14 -11.67
N HIS A 13 -14.66 -19.72 -10.89
CA HIS A 13 -16.08 -19.82 -11.25
C HIS A 13 -16.40 -18.91 -12.45
N LEU A 14 -16.87 -19.51 -13.54
CA LEU A 14 -17.32 -18.90 -14.81
C LEU A 14 -18.60 -18.01 -14.72
N GLY A 15 -18.91 -17.48 -13.53
CA GLY A 15 -20.13 -16.69 -13.28
C GLY A 15 -19.92 -15.19 -13.04
N ASP A 16 -18.68 -14.75 -12.76
CA ASP A 16 -18.36 -13.39 -12.28
C ASP A 16 -17.75 -12.47 -13.37
N HIS A 17 -18.06 -12.72 -14.64
CA HIS A 17 -17.52 -12.01 -15.82
C HIS A 17 -17.91 -10.51 -15.96
N GLY A 18 -18.39 -9.84 -14.90
CA GLY A 18 -18.96 -8.49 -15.00
C GLY A 18 -18.24 -7.36 -14.25
N ALA A 19 -17.36 -7.68 -13.29
CA ALA A 19 -16.70 -6.65 -12.47
C ALA A 19 -15.31 -6.34 -13.02
N SER A 20 -15.00 -5.05 -13.22
CA SER A 20 -13.64 -4.61 -13.58
C SER A 20 -12.64 -4.97 -12.46
N PRO A 21 -11.34 -5.14 -12.77
CA PRO A 21 -10.30 -5.36 -11.75
C PRO A 21 -10.35 -4.36 -10.60
N LEU A 22 -10.66 -3.08 -10.89
CA LEU A 22 -10.80 -2.05 -9.85
C LEU A 22 -12.01 -2.29 -8.93
N ALA A 23 -13.15 -2.74 -9.47
CA ALA A 23 -14.32 -3.05 -8.66
C ALA A 23 -14.06 -4.24 -7.74
N LYS A 24 -13.31 -5.24 -8.21
CA LYS A 24 -12.86 -6.38 -7.39
C LYS A 24 -11.84 -5.95 -6.31
N ALA A 25 -10.97 -5.00 -6.62
CA ALA A 25 -10.07 -4.41 -5.64
C ALA A 25 -10.82 -3.61 -4.58
N GLU A 26 -11.79 -2.76 -4.95
CA GLU A 26 -12.62 -2.03 -3.97
C GLU A 26 -13.40 -3.01 -3.07
N ALA A 27 -14.00 -4.05 -3.67
CA ALA A 27 -14.72 -5.10 -2.93
C ALA A 27 -13.79 -5.81 -1.93
N LEU A 28 -12.56 -6.15 -2.34
CA LEU A 28 -11.57 -6.76 -1.45
C LEU A 28 -11.19 -5.81 -0.30
N CYS A 29 -10.87 -4.54 -0.59
CA CYS A 29 -10.57 -3.52 0.43
C CYS A 29 -11.73 -3.38 1.44
N ARG A 30 -12.97 -3.38 0.95
CA ARG A 30 -14.18 -3.35 1.80
C ARG A 30 -14.35 -4.62 2.63
N ALA A 31 -14.02 -5.78 2.10
CA ALA A 31 -14.10 -7.03 2.83
C ALA A 31 -13.11 -7.07 4.01
N VAL A 32 -11.89 -6.54 3.83
CA VAL A 32 -10.83 -6.62 4.86
C VAL A 32 -10.82 -5.45 5.86
N ALA A 33 -11.32 -4.28 5.45
CA ALA A 33 -11.29 -3.04 6.24
C ALA A 33 -12.63 -2.29 6.26
N GLY A 34 -13.74 -2.96 5.94
CA GLY A 34 -15.06 -2.32 5.82
C GLY A 34 -15.51 -1.59 7.09
N ARG A 35 -15.20 -2.14 8.27
CA ARG A 35 -15.51 -1.51 9.57
C ARG A 35 -14.74 -0.21 9.78
N ASP A 36 -13.50 -0.14 9.30
CA ASP A 36 -12.64 1.05 9.41
C ASP A 36 -13.16 2.22 8.57
N PHE A 37 -13.84 1.93 7.46
CA PHE A 37 -14.46 2.95 6.64
C PHE A 37 -15.82 3.39 7.14
N SER A 38 -16.59 2.50 7.79
CA SER A 38 -18.01 2.73 8.06
C SER A 38 -18.72 3.20 6.77
N GLU A 39 -19.47 4.31 6.82
CA GLU A 39 -20.14 4.92 5.67
C GLU A 39 -19.21 5.72 4.75
N THR A 40 -17.92 5.85 5.10
CA THR A 40 -16.94 6.61 4.30
C THR A 40 -16.71 5.94 2.95
N PRO A 41 -16.81 6.65 1.81
CA PRO A 41 -16.49 6.10 0.51
C PRO A 41 -14.98 5.82 0.38
N LEU A 42 -14.62 4.84 -0.45
CA LEU A 42 -13.24 4.50 -0.81
C LEU A 42 -13.21 4.62 -2.33
N TYR A 43 -12.22 5.35 -2.84
CA TYR A 43 -12.06 5.58 -4.27
C TYR A 43 -10.81 4.89 -4.79
N ILE A 44 -10.98 4.09 -5.84
CA ILE A 44 -9.88 3.49 -6.59
C ILE A 44 -10.01 3.96 -8.03
N VAL A 45 -9.01 4.68 -8.52
CA VAL A 45 -9.01 5.28 -9.86
C VAL A 45 -7.92 4.64 -10.72
N ALA A 46 -8.26 4.23 -11.95
CA ALA A 46 -7.26 3.81 -12.92
C ALA A 46 -6.47 5.02 -13.43
N GLN A 47 -5.16 4.88 -13.58
CA GLN A 47 -4.30 5.88 -14.20
C GLN A 47 -4.75 6.21 -15.64
N SER A 48 -5.24 5.22 -16.39
CA SER A 48 -5.77 5.42 -17.75
C SER A 48 -7.02 6.30 -17.82
N ALA A 49 -7.75 6.47 -16.70
CA ALA A 49 -8.91 7.35 -16.61
C ALA A 49 -8.54 8.81 -16.29
N LEU A 50 -7.27 9.09 -15.97
CA LEU A 50 -6.78 10.41 -15.63
C LEU A 50 -6.22 11.14 -16.87
N PRO A 51 -6.26 12.48 -16.91
CA PRO A 51 -5.58 13.24 -17.95
C PRO A 51 -4.07 12.95 -17.93
N ALA A 52 -3.40 13.04 -19.09
CA ALA A 52 -1.96 12.79 -19.20
C ALA A 52 -1.09 13.68 -18.27
N SER A 53 -1.59 14.83 -17.84
CA SER A 53 -0.92 15.67 -16.85
C SER A 53 -0.79 15.00 -15.48
N TYR A 54 -1.68 14.06 -15.13
CA TYR A 54 -1.75 13.29 -13.88
C TYR A 54 -1.11 11.90 -14.00
N TYR A 55 -0.29 11.69 -15.02
CA TYR A 55 0.41 10.42 -15.25
C TYR A 55 1.43 10.10 -14.16
N SER A 56 1.31 8.94 -13.50
CA SER A 56 2.43 8.29 -12.83
C SER A 56 3.41 7.76 -13.85
N GLY A 57 4.68 8.16 -13.77
CA GLY A 57 5.74 7.54 -14.55
C GLY A 57 5.89 6.04 -14.24
N ASP A 58 6.83 5.40 -14.91
CA ASP A 58 7.03 3.93 -14.86
C ASP A 58 7.51 3.41 -13.49
N TYR A 59 7.69 4.29 -12.51
CA TYR A 59 8.32 3.98 -11.23
C TYR A 59 7.34 3.50 -10.14
N HIS A 60 6.04 3.71 -10.31
CA HIS A 60 5.04 3.41 -9.28
C HIS A 60 3.85 2.63 -9.86
N GLY A 61 3.58 1.45 -9.28
CA GLY A 61 2.43 0.62 -9.64
C GLY A 61 1.09 1.13 -9.07
N ALA A 62 1.14 1.89 -7.98
CA ALA A 62 0.01 2.58 -7.38
C ALA A 62 0.52 3.70 -6.45
N PHE A 63 -0.39 4.58 -6.02
CA PHE A 63 -0.10 5.58 -4.99
C PHE A 63 -1.36 6.10 -4.29
N THR A 64 -1.18 6.63 -3.08
CA THR A 64 -2.19 7.39 -2.33
C THR A 64 -1.58 8.59 -1.60
N VAL A 65 -2.37 9.68 -1.45
CA VAL A 65 -2.05 10.82 -0.56
C VAL A 65 -3.30 11.26 0.20
N GLU A 66 -3.14 12.06 1.26
CA GLU A 66 -4.20 12.33 2.25
C GLU A 66 -5.41 13.12 1.70
N ALA A 67 -5.21 13.90 0.64
CA ALA A 67 -6.25 14.72 0.00
C ALA A 67 -6.50 14.32 -1.47
N LEU A 68 -6.11 13.11 -1.87
CA LEU A 68 -6.16 12.67 -3.27
C LEU A 68 -7.59 12.68 -3.85
N ASP A 69 -8.60 12.48 -2.99
CA ASP A 69 -10.01 12.51 -3.40
C ASP A 69 -10.49 13.90 -3.84
N ILE A 70 -9.91 14.96 -3.29
CA ILE A 70 -10.16 16.34 -3.72
C ILE A 70 -9.42 16.61 -5.02
N TYR A 71 -8.14 16.21 -5.09
CA TYR A 71 -7.30 16.44 -6.27
C TYR A 71 -7.88 15.78 -7.53
N LEU A 72 -8.53 14.63 -7.37
CA LEU A 72 -9.11 13.85 -8.46
C LEU A 72 -10.63 13.92 -8.51
N ARG A 73 -11.29 14.83 -7.79
CA ARG A 73 -12.76 14.87 -7.65
C ARG A 73 -13.49 14.75 -8.99
N ASP A 74 -13.06 15.51 -9.99
CA ASP A 74 -13.70 15.55 -11.31
C ASP A 74 -13.41 14.31 -12.18
N HIS A 75 -12.53 13.43 -11.71
CA HIS A 75 -12.12 12.19 -12.37
C HIS A 75 -12.57 10.93 -11.61
N ILE A 76 -13.15 11.08 -10.42
CA ILE A 76 -13.69 9.96 -9.65
C ILE A 76 -15.11 9.64 -10.15
N PRO A 77 -15.35 8.45 -10.71
CA PRO A 77 -16.69 8.06 -11.12
C PRO A 77 -17.64 8.03 -9.92
N ASN A 78 -18.79 8.69 -10.04
CA ASN A 78 -19.80 8.77 -8.98
C ASN A 78 -19.22 9.26 -7.64
N TYR A 79 -18.53 10.41 -7.63
CA TYR A 79 -18.06 11.01 -6.38
C TYR A 79 -19.21 11.17 -5.36
N ARG A 80 -19.04 10.57 -4.18
CA ARG A 80 -20.05 10.42 -3.11
C ARG A 80 -19.77 11.30 -1.87
N GLY A 81 -18.74 12.13 -1.92
CA GLY A 81 -18.27 12.91 -0.78
C GLY A 81 -16.80 12.63 -0.46
N ARG A 82 -16.32 13.14 0.66
CA ARG A 82 -14.92 12.94 1.08
C ARG A 82 -14.66 11.48 1.44
N GLY A 83 -13.49 10.98 1.08
CA GLY A 83 -13.05 9.64 1.44
C GLY A 83 -11.59 9.39 1.03
N PRO A 84 -10.95 8.32 1.53
CA PRO A 84 -9.63 7.91 1.02
C PRO A 84 -9.70 7.60 -0.47
N CYS A 85 -8.64 7.95 -1.19
CA CYS A 85 -8.48 7.69 -2.61
C CYS A 85 -7.10 7.10 -2.89
N MET A 86 -7.02 6.18 -3.84
CA MET A 86 -5.78 5.63 -4.40
C MET A 86 -5.88 5.59 -5.92
N VAL A 87 -4.73 5.66 -6.58
CA VAL A 87 -4.60 5.46 -8.03
C VAL A 87 -3.85 4.16 -8.28
N ILE A 88 -4.38 3.33 -9.18
CA ILE A 88 -3.70 2.13 -9.68
C ILE A 88 -3.16 2.43 -11.07
N ASN A 89 -1.87 2.19 -11.29
CA ASN A 89 -1.21 2.38 -12.59
C ASN A 89 -1.48 1.17 -13.50
N ASP A 90 -2.73 1.06 -13.96
CA ASP A 90 -3.21 0.00 -14.83
C ASP A 90 -2.48 -0.05 -16.18
N LEU A 91 -1.96 1.08 -16.67
CA LEU A 91 -1.12 1.14 -17.86
C LEU A 91 0.21 0.41 -17.67
N SER A 92 0.88 0.66 -16.55
CA SER A 92 2.15 0.02 -16.21
C SER A 92 1.98 -1.47 -15.91
N LEU A 93 0.85 -1.85 -15.28
CA LEU A 93 0.49 -3.26 -15.11
C LEU A 93 0.30 -3.96 -16.47
N ALA A 94 -0.36 -3.31 -17.41
CA ALA A 94 -0.59 -3.86 -18.75
C ALA A 94 0.69 -4.01 -19.58
N GLU A 95 1.72 -3.20 -19.29
CA GLU A 95 3.03 -3.30 -19.95
C GLU A 95 3.90 -4.40 -19.33
N MET A 96 3.89 -4.54 -18.01
CA MET A 96 4.82 -5.43 -17.29
C MET A 96 4.32 -6.86 -17.08
N TYR A 97 3.00 -7.10 -17.17
CA TYR A 97 2.41 -8.36 -16.75
C TYR A 97 1.37 -8.89 -17.75
N GLU A 98 1.29 -10.21 -17.83
CA GLU A 98 0.30 -10.89 -18.66
C GLU A 98 -1.13 -10.59 -18.18
N PRO A 99 -2.13 -10.53 -19.08
CA PRO A 99 -3.51 -10.18 -18.73
C PRO A 99 -4.12 -11.01 -17.59
N GLU A 100 -3.78 -12.30 -17.49
CA GLU A 100 -4.23 -13.19 -16.42
C GLU A 100 -3.74 -12.78 -15.01
N ASP A 101 -2.62 -12.07 -14.91
CA ASP A 101 -2.03 -11.65 -13.63
C ASP A 101 -2.50 -10.26 -13.19
N GLN A 102 -2.98 -9.43 -14.12
CA GLN A 102 -3.30 -8.02 -13.87
C GLN A 102 -4.40 -7.82 -12.82
N GLU A 103 -5.41 -8.68 -12.79
CA GLU A 103 -6.47 -8.63 -11.78
C GLU A 103 -5.91 -8.85 -10.38
N TYR A 104 -5.13 -9.92 -10.22
CA TYR A 104 -4.49 -10.28 -8.97
C TYR A 104 -3.54 -9.17 -8.49
N LEU A 105 -2.71 -8.64 -9.39
CA LEU A 105 -1.78 -7.55 -9.07
C LEU A 105 -2.50 -6.25 -8.73
N THR A 106 -3.59 -5.92 -9.42
CA THR A 106 -4.43 -4.76 -9.08
C THR A 106 -4.94 -4.85 -7.64
N GLN A 107 -5.41 -6.02 -7.22
CA GLN A 107 -5.85 -6.27 -5.85
C GLN A 107 -4.69 -6.18 -4.84
N GLN A 108 -3.51 -6.70 -5.18
CA GLN A 108 -2.30 -6.59 -4.35
C GLN A 108 -1.88 -5.13 -4.15
N PHE A 109 -1.79 -4.35 -5.23
CA PHE A 109 -1.46 -2.92 -5.15
C PHE A 109 -2.52 -2.13 -4.37
N ALA A 110 -3.80 -2.45 -4.54
CA ALA A 110 -4.85 -1.82 -3.74
C ALA A 110 -4.71 -2.13 -2.23
N LEU A 111 -4.35 -3.36 -1.86
CA LEU A 111 -4.06 -3.70 -0.46
C LEU A 111 -2.82 -2.96 0.07
N HIS A 112 -1.79 -2.76 -0.76
CA HIS A 112 -0.61 -1.98 -0.40
C HIS A 112 -0.98 -0.52 -0.08
N GLU A 113 -1.68 0.16 -0.99
CA GLU A 113 -2.12 1.54 -0.78
C GLU A 113 -3.12 1.67 0.38
N LEU A 114 -3.97 0.65 0.57
CA LEU A 114 -4.84 0.56 1.73
C LEU A 114 -4.05 0.54 3.04
N GLY A 115 -2.91 -0.16 3.08
CA GLY A 115 -1.99 -0.14 4.21
C GLY A 115 -1.52 1.27 4.55
N HIS A 116 -1.13 2.07 3.53
CA HIS A 116 -0.77 3.47 3.73
C HIS A 116 -1.94 4.31 4.23
N ILE A 117 -3.16 4.13 3.68
CA ILE A 117 -4.37 4.85 4.13
C ILE A 117 -4.66 4.57 5.62
N LEU A 118 -4.64 3.30 6.03
CA LEU A 118 -4.95 2.88 7.39
C LEU A 118 -3.84 3.27 8.39
N ASN A 119 -2.62 3.52 7.90
CA ASN A 119 -1.50 3.99 8.71
C ASN A 119 -1.59 5.50 9.05
N ARG A 120 -2.49 6.25 8.43
CA ARG A 120 -2.66 7.69 8.71
C ARG A 120 -3.47 7.92 9.99
N PRO A 121 -3.25 9.02 10.73
CA PRO A 121 -4.10 9.37 11.88
C PRO A 121 -5.59 9.54 11.53
N ALA A 122 -5.89 9.89 10.27
CA ALA A 122 -7.23 9.96 9.71
C ALA A 122 -7.22 9.40 8.28
N LEU A 123 -8.35 8.85 7.81
CA LEU A 123 -8.46 8.23 6.48
C LEU A 123 -8.17 9.23 5.34
N PHE A 124 -8.53 10.49 5.54
CA PHE A 124 -8.27 11.61 4.64
C PHE A 124 -8.12 12.91 5.43
N GLU A 125 -7.42 13.89 4.85
CA GLU A 125 -7.20 15.19 5.47
C GLU A 125 -8.46 16.06 5.41
N ASP A 126 -8.80 16.73 6.51
CA ASP A 126 -9.80 17.80 6.49
C ASP A 126 -9.22 19.03 5.78
N ARG A 127 -9.85 19.41 4.66
CA ARG A 127 -9.44 20.53 3.81
C ARG A 127 -10.52 21.61 3.76
N THR A 128 -11.41 21.64 4.75
CA THR A 128 -12.49 22.63 4.81
C THR A 128 -11.90 24.04 4.84
N GLY A 129 -12.33 24.90 3.90
CA GLY A 129 -11.88 26.29 3.82
C GLY A 129 -10.49 26.51 3.20
N VAL A 130 -9.85 25.45 2.67
CA VAL A 130 -8.60 25.61 1.92
C VAL A 130 -8.87 26.28 0.57
N ASP A 131 -7.99 27.20 0.19
CA ASP A 131 -8.01 27.90 -1.10
C ASP A 131 -7.99 26.90 -2.29
N PRO A 132 -8.95 26.97 -3.22
CA PRO A 132 -8.96 26.15 -4.43
C PRO A 132 -7.67 26.21 -5.26
N ASP A 133 -7.02 27.37 -5.35
CA ASP A 133 -5.79 27.53 -6.12
C ASP A 133 -4.62 26.76 -5.47
N LYS A 134 -4.61 26.69 -4.13
CA LYS A 134 -3.65 25.87 -3.38
C LYS A 134 -3.88 24.38 -3.62
N LEU A 135 -5.13 23.93 -3.63
CA LEU A 135 -5.46 22.53 -3.91
C LEU A 135 -5.06 22.12 -5.32
N LEU A 136 -5.25 23.01 -6.30
CA LEU A 136 -4.78 22.80 -7.67
C LEU A 136 -3.25 22.75 -7.74
N PHE A 137 -2.55 23.64 -7.05
CA PHE A 137 -1.09 23.59 -7.00
C PHE A 137 -0.57 22.28 -6.41
N GLU A 138 -1.13 21.84 -5.28
CA GLU A 138 -0.75 20.57 -4.64
C GLU A 138 -1.06 19.37 -5.53
N SER A 139 -2.19 19.36 -6.25
CA SER A 139 -2.52 18.26 -7.18
C SER A 139 -1.48 18.14 -8.30
N LEU A 140 -0.99 19.27 -8.82
CA LEU A 140 0.08 19.32 -9.81
C LEU A 140 1.41 18.84 -9.24
N VAL A 141 1.73 19.18 -7.99
CA VAL A 141 2.94 18.69 -7.30
C VAL A 141 2.88 17.17 -7.14
N VAL A 142 1.74 16.60 -6.73
CA VAL A 142 1.57 15.15 -6.62
C VAL A 142 1.76 14.47 -7.96
N ALA A 143 1.11 14.98 -9.01
CA ALA A 143 1.24 14.47 -10.37
C ALA A 143 2.66 14.56 -10.94
N ASP A 144 3.44 15.56 -10.53
CA ASP A 144 4.84 15.68 -10.93
C ASP A 144 5.74 14.71 -10.15
N CYS A 145 5.52 14.57 -8.83
CA CYS A 145 6.24 13.62 -7.99
C CYS A 145 6.12 12.18 -8.51
N THR A 146 4.94 11.79 -8.99
CA THR A 146 4.72 10.43 -9.53
C THR A 146 5.50 10.12 -10.81
N LYS A 147 6.08 11.13 -11.47
CA LYS A 147 6.91 10.98 -12.69
C LYS A 147 8.40 10.93 -12.41
N ARG A 148 8.81 11.32 -11.20
CA ARG A 148 10.21 11.41 -10.83
C ARG A 148 10.73 10.02 -10.43
N PRO A 149 12.02 9.73 -10.69
CA PRO A 149 12.64 8.54 -10.12
C PRO A 149 12.61 8.62 -8.59
N PRO A 150 12.75 7.48 -7.90
CA PRO A 150 12.87 7.45 -6.44
C PRO A 150 13.98 8.38 -5.95
N ARG A 151 13.72 9.06 -4.83
CA ARG A 151 14.69 9.97 -4.20
C ARG A 151 15.82 9.18 -3.54
N GLU A 152 17.07 9.51 -3.90
CA GLU A 152 18.26 8.88 -3.31
C GLU A 152 18.62 9.43 -1.93
N ASP A 153 18.07 10.57 -1.54
CA ASP A 153 18.34 11.24 -0.27
C ASP A 153 17.41 10.78 0.88
N ILE A 154 16.50 9.85 0.59
CA ILE A 154 15.56 9.30 1.56
C ILE A 154 15.82 7.79 1.70
N PRO A 155 15.75 7.22 2.92
CA PRO A 155 15.81 5.77 3.09
C PRO A 155 14.77 5.05 2.23
N LEU A 156 15.15 3.94 1.61
CA LEU A 156 14.26 3.15 0.74
C LEU A 156 12.99 2.67 1.45
N TYR A 157 13.06 2.44 2.77
CA TYR A 157 11.91 2.01 3.56
C TYR A 157 10.98 3.16 3.96
N HIS A 158 11.25 4.42 3.58
CA HIS A 158 10.40 5.53 3.96
C HIS A 158 8.98 5.39 3.40
N GLY A 159 7.98 5.55 4.27
CA GLY A 159 6.58 5.21 4.01
C GLY A 159 6.23 3.75 4.32
N HIS A 160 7.22 2.87 4.44
CA HIS A 160 7.11 1.45 4.77
C HIS A 160 7.68 1.13 6.15
N GLU A 161 7.47 2.03 7.12
CA GLU A 161 7.95 1.88 8.49
C GLU A 161 7.17 0.82 9.30
N VAL A 162 7.57 0.60 10.55
CA VAL A 162 7.03 -0.41 11.49
C VAL A 162 5.50 -0.52 11.51
N ASP A 163 4.79 0.61 11.57
CA ASP A 163 3.33 0.62 11.64
C ASP A 163 2.69 0.18 10.31
N PHE A 164 3.25 0.62 9.18
CA PHE A 164 2.82 0.16 7.86
C PHE A 164 3.01 -1.35 7.72
N ILE A 165 4.18 -1.86 8.10
CA ILE A 165 4.49 -3.30 8.00
C ILE A 165 3.49 -4.11 8.83
N ARG A 166 3.22 -3.69 10.08
CA ARG A 166 2.25 -4.34 10.96
C ARG A 166 0.86 -4.35 10.33
N ILE A 167 0.37 -3.19 9.86
CA ILE A 167 -0.94 -3.06 9.20
C ILE A 167 -1.04 -3.95 7.97
N ALA A 168 -0.01 -3.97 7.13
CA ALA A 168 0.02 -4.79 5.92
C ALA A 168 -0.06 -6.29 6.22
N LEU A 169 0.59 -6.77 7.28
CA LEU A 169 0.48 -8.17 7.71
C LEU A 169 -0.95 -8.51 8.18
N HIS A 170 -1.62 -7.60 8.88
CA HIS A 170 -3.04 -7.75 9.23
C HIS A 170 -3.94 -7.76 8.00
N LEU A 171 -3.68 -6.89 7.01
CA LEU A 171 -4.40 -6.89 5.73
C LEU A 171 -4.23 -8.22 4.99
N CYS A 172 -3.00 -8.76 4.92
CA CYS A 172 -2.74 -10.08 4.32
C CYS A 172 -3.57 -11.17 5.01
N TYR A 173 -3.54 -11.21 6.34
CA TYR A 173 -4.28 -12.19 7.12
C TYR A 173 -5.79 -12.10 6.85
N ARG A 174 -6.38 -10.88 6.89
CA ARG A 174 -7.81 -10.69 6.63
C ARG A 174 -8.18 -11.01 5.19
N ALA A 175 -7.32 -10.69 4.23
CA ALA A 175 -7.54 -11.04 2.83
C ALA A 175 -7.60 -12.56 2.63
N GLN A 176 -6.71 -13.31 3.29
CA GLN A 176 -6.74 -14.77 3.29
C GLN A 176 -8.02 -15.33 3.93
N GLN A 177 -8.54 -14.70 5.00
CA GLN A 177 -9.81 -15.11 5.61
C GLN A 177 -11.02 -14.93 4.68
N VAL A 178 -10.96 -14.00 3.73
CA VAL A 178 -12.01 -13.80 2.71
C VAL A 178 -11.70 -14.52 1.40
N GLY A 179 -10.71 -15.44 1.39
CA GLY A 179 -10.40 -16.31 0.26
C GLY A 179 -9.46 -15.70 -0.79
N PHE A 180 -8.85 -14.54 -0.52
CA PHE A 180 -7.84 -13.94 -1.39
C PHE A 180 -6.43 -14.32 -0.91
N ASP A 181 -5.65 -14.98 -1.77
CA ASP A 181 -4.29 -15.43 -1.45
C ASP A 181 -3.30 -14.27 -1.46
N ALA A 182 -3.29 -13.48 -0.38
CA ALA A 182 -2.39 -12.36 -0.23
C ALA A 182 -0.99 -12.80 0.20
N TYR A 183 0.03 -12.51 -0.62
CA TYR A 183 1.43 -12.69 -0.22
C TYR A 183 1.99 -11.42 0.43
N HIS A 184 2.46 -11.57 1.66
CA HIS A 184 3.07 -10.48 2.44
C HIS A 184 4.25 -9.80 1.71
N VAL A 185 5.02 -10.54 0.91
CA VAL A 185 6.14 -9.97 0.12
C VAL A 185 5.69 -9.00 -0.98
N ALA A 186 4.44 -9.13 -1.45
CA ALA A 186 3.86 -8.25 -2.46
C ALA A 186 3.31 -6.96 -1.82
N ILE A 187 2.86 -7.04 -0.57
CA ILE A 187 2.20 -5.93 0.13
C ILE A 187 3.17 -5.17 1.04
N CYS A 188 4.15 -5.81 1.69
CA CYS A 188 5.04 -5.13 2.63
C CYS A 188 6.47 -5.65 2.65
N ALA A 189 7.37 -4.74 3.05
CA ALA A 189 8.74 -4.99 3.47
C ALA A 189 9.57 -5.89 2.52
N GLY A 190 10.78 -6.24 2.96
CA GLY A 190 11.69 -7.10 2.21
C GLY A 190 12.91 -6.39 1.65
N TYR A 191 13.73 -7.19 0.97
CA TYR A 191 15.09 -6.81 0.57
C TYR A 191 15.18 -5.56 -0.30
N ARG A 192 14.13 -5.25 -1.07
CA ARG A 192 14.08 -4.03 -1.90
C ARG A 192 14.16 -2.74 -1.08
N TYR A 193 13.81 -2.79 0.20
CA TYR A 193 13.85 -1.66 1.12
C TYR A 193 15.05 -1.71 2.08
N GLY A 194 15.95 -2.68 1.92
CA GLY A 194 17.05 -2.92 2.85
C GLY A 194 16.58 -3.44 4.22
N LEU A 195 15.38 -4.03 4.29
CA LEU A 195 14.80 -4.64 5.49
C LEU A 195 14.84 -6.17 5.41
N SER A 196 14.62 -6.81 6.54
CA SER A 196 14.36 -8.24 6.66
C SER A 196 13.18 -8.68 5.80
N HIS A 197 13.18 -9.96 5.42
CA HIS A 197 12.10 -10.56 4.64
C HIS A 197 10.77 -10.49 5.41
N ALA A 198 9.67 -10.19 4.72
CA ALA A 198 8.36 -9.97 5.35
C ALA A 198 7.82 -11.21 6.12
N SER A 199 8.27 -12.43 5.79
CA SER A 199 7.95 -13.62 6.59
C SER A 199 8.52 -13.56 8.01
N LEU A 200 9.70 -12.94 8.20
CA LEU A 200 10.30 -12.78 9.53
C LEU A 200 9.49 -11.82 10.39
N TYR A 201 8.93 -10.78 9.78
CA TYR A 201 7.99 -9.88 10.45
C TYR A 201 6.68 -10.58 10.82
N LEU A 202 6.15 -11.44 9.95
CA LEU A 202 4.98 -12.26 10.27
C LEU A 202 5.24 -13.21 11.44
N ASP A 203 6.38 -13.92 11.40
CA ASP A 203 6.78 -14.82 12.48
C ASP A 203 6.96 -14.05 13.81
N ALA A 204 7.58 -12.87 13.76
CA ALA A 204 7.79 -12.01 14.91
C ALA A 204 6.49 -11.40 15.47
N LEU A 205 5.47 -11.21 14.63
CA LEU A 205 4.14 -10.74 15.01
C LEU A 205 3.32 -11.85 15.70
N GLY A 206 3.61 -13.13 15.42
CA GLY A 206 3.01 -14.27 16.11
C GLY A 206 1.51 -14.46 15.80
N ASP A 207 0.70 -14.68 16.83
CA ASP A 207 -0.74 -14.92 16.70
C ASP A 207 -1.59 -13.63 16.65
N GLU A 208 -0.95 -12.47 16.69
CA GLU A 208 -1.64 -11.18 16.72
C GLU A 208 -2.59 -10.94 15.55
N PRO A 209 -2.29 -11.30 14.28
CA PRO A 209 -3.24 -11.14 13.19
C PRO A 209 -4.57 -11.86 13.42
N ALA A 210 -4.51 -13.06 14.00
CA ALA A 210 -5.69 -13.84 14.36
C ALA A 210 -6.41 -13.25 15.58
N ARG A 211 -5.66 -12.91 16.63
CA ARG A 211 -6.22 -12.33 17.87
C ARG A 211 -6.91 -10.98 17.64
N CYS A 212 -6.40 -10.18 16.70
CA CYS A 212 -6.91 -8.84 16.38
C CYS A 212 -7.73 -8.80 15.07
N ALA A 213 -8.18 -9.96 14.56
CA ALA A 213 -8.96 -10.04 13.33
C ALA A 213 -10.22 -9.14 13.38
N ASP A 214 -10.80 -9.00 14.57
CA ASP A 214 -12.02 -8.23 14.80
C ASP A 214 -11.83 -6.77 15.23
N MET A 215 -10.60 -6.31 15.40
CA MET A 215 -10.32 -4.93 15.80
C MET A 215 -10.38 -3.97 14.61
N LEU A 216 -10.57 -2.67 14.86
CA LEU A 216 -10.24 -1.65 13.86
C LEU A 216 -8.72 -1.54 13.72
N PHE A 217 -8.23 -1.15 12.56
CA PHE A 217 -6.80 -0.88 12.35
C PHE A 217 -6.29 0.27 13.21
N SER A 218 -7.12 1.28 13.47
CA SER A 218 -6.82 2.34 14.45
C SER A 218 -6.61 1.77 15.85
N ASP A 219 -7.43 0.81 16.27
CA ASP A 219 -7.29 0.15 17.57
C ASP A 219 -6.04 -0.74 17.60
N ILE A 220 -5.74 -1.46 16.52
CA ILE A 220 -4.51 -2.27 16.41
C ILE A 220 -3.28 -1.38 16.60
N ARG A 221 -3.22 -0.25 15.90
CA ARG A 221 -2.11 0.72 16.02
C ARG A 221 -1.97 1.31 17.41
N ALA A 222 -3.08 1.43 18.14
CA ALA A 222 -3.07 1.93 19.52
C ALA A 222 -2.56 0.88 20.54
N THR A 223 -2.47 -0.39 20.16
CA THR A 223 -1.90 -1.43 21.03
C THR A 223 -0.39 -1.54 20.86
N GLU A 224 0.31 -1.90 21.92
CA GLU A 224 1.74 -2.19 21.86
C GLU A 224 2.00 -3.42 20.96
N PRO A 225 2.88 -3.32 19.96
CA PRO A 225 3.25 -4.47 19.14
C PRO A 225 4.03 -5.52 19.96
N PRO A 226 4.08 -6.78 19.53
CA PRO A 226 4.84 -7.81 20.22
C PRO A 226 6.32 -7.42 20.32
N GLN A 227 6.94 -7.72 21.46
CA GLN A 227 8.35 -7.35 21.68
C GLN A 227 9.27 -7.91 20.59
N SER A 228 9.01 -9.13 20.11
CA SER A 228 9.74 -9.76 19.00
C SER A 228 9.66 -8.94 17.71
N PHE A 229 8.47 -8.40 17.39
CA PHE A 229 8.25 -7.55 16.22
C PHE A 229 9.02 -6.22 16.33
N SER A 230 8.91 -5.57 17.49
CA SER A 230 9.63 -4.32 17.77
C SER A 230 11.15 -4.49 17.72
N SER A 231 11.66 -5.57 18.30
CA SER A 231 13.10 -5.86 18.28
C SER A 231 13.61 -6.09 16.85
N LEU A 232 12.88 -6.85 16.03
CA LEU A 232 13.25 -7.08 14.63
C LEU A 232 13.31 -5.77 13.82
N TRP A 233 12.32 -4.89 13.98
CA TRP A 233 12.34 -3.57 13.34
C TRP A 233 13.54 -2.72 13.80
N CYS A 234 13.84 -2.70 15.10
CA CYS A 234 15.00 -1.98 15.61
C CYS A 234 16.32 -2.50 15.03
N ASP A 235 16.47 -3.82 14.93
CA ASP A 235 17.65 -4.44 14.33
C ASP A 235 17.80 -4.06 12.85
N ASP A 236 16.71 -4.11 12.08
CA ASP A 236 16.69 -3.69 10.68
C ASP A 236 17.01 -2.20 10.51
N TYR A 237 16.42 -1.33 11.34
CA TYR A 237 16.68 0.10 11.32
C TYR A 237 18.18 0.39 11.56
N ILE A 238 18.75 -0.23 12.58
CA ILE A 238 20.18 -0.08 12.90
C ILE A 238 21.04 -0.62 11.75
N ALA A 239 20.75 -1.81 11.25
CA ALA A 239 21.49 -2.43 10.15
C ALA A 239 21.42 -1.59 8.86
N TYR A 240 20.26 -0.99 8.57
CA TYR A 240 20.07 -0.12 7.41
C TYR A 240 21.00 1.10 7.47
N HIS A 241 21.02 1.81 8.61
CA HIS A 241 21.81 3.04 8.78
C HIS A 241 23.30 2.80 8.99
N GLN A 242 23.70 1.59 9.38
CA GLN A 242 25.11 1.20 9.47
C GLN A 242 25.70 0.71 8.14
N ASN A 243 24.87 0.43 7.13
CA ASN A 243 25.32 -0.06 5.84
C ASN A 243 25.65 1.12 4.89
N PRO A 244 26.92 1.36 4.55
CA PRO A 244 27.33 2.49 3.71
C PRO A 244 26.88 2.36 2.24
N ARG A 245 26.30 1.22 1.85
CA ARG A 245 25.76 1.01 0.51
C ARG A 245 24.30 1.45 0.38
N ASN A 246 23.63 1.77 1.47
CA ASN A 246 22.24 2.16 1.44
C ASN A 246 22.10 3.65 1.06
N PRO A 247 21.18 3.99 0.13
CA PRO A 247 20.89 5.38 -0.19
C PRO A 247 20.30 6.12 1.02
N GLY A 248 20.42 7.44 1.04
CA GLY A 248 19.99 8.29 2.16
C GLY A 248 20.93 8.29 3.37
N VAL A 249 21.95 7.42 3.42
CA VAL A 249 22.97 7.45 4.48
C VAL A 249 24.06 8.45 4.09
N SER A 250 23.91 9.72 4.50
CA SER A 250 24.96 10.72 4.32
C SER A 250 26.11 10.43 5.31
N HIS A 251 27.16 9.77 4.83
CA HIS A 251 28.45 9.90 5.47
C HIS A 251 28.96 11.30 5.13
N GLU A 252 28.66 12.28 5.99
CA GLU A 252 29.52 13.45 6.10
C GLU A 252 30.92 12.88 6.33
N ARG A 253 31.68 12.77 5.25
CA ARG A 253 33.08 12.39 5.34
C ARG A 253 33.69 13.48 6.19
N ASP A 254 34.16 13.10 7.38
CA ASP A 254 35.07 13.87 8.22
C ASP A 254 36.28 14.30 7.36
N ASN A 255 36.10 15.34 6.55
CA ASN A 255 37.15 16.11 5.94
C ASN A 255 37.53 17.21 6.95
N ALA A 256 37.96 16.77 8.13
CA ALA A 256 38.72 17.58 9.07
C ALA A 256 40.18 17.12 9.00
N LEU A 257 40.91 17.66 8.01
CA LEU A 257 42.37 17.76 8.02
C LEU A 257 42.73 19.24 8.03
#